data_AF-A0A967HQH5-F1
#
_entry.id   AF-A0A967HQH5-F1
#
_cell.length_a   1.000
_cell.length_b   1.000
_cell.length_c   1.000
_cell.angle_alpha   90.00
_cell.angle_beta   90.00
_cell.angle_gamma   90.00
#
_symmetry.space_group_name_H-M   'P 1'
#
loop_
_entity.id
_entity.type
_entity.pdbx_description
1 polymer ?
#
loop_
_entity_poly.entity_id
_entity_poly.type
_entity_poly.pdbx_seq_one_letter_code
_entity_poly.pdbx_strand_id
1 'polypeptide(L)' 'FYGKELVASQVVEQAKTFPVFADKRLVVIRNIHDAKADQLDVLMEYVEAPVPETVLLVTAEKI' A
#
# COMPACT_ATOMS: atom_id res chain seq x y z
N PHE A 1 -2.27 2.61 7.03
CA PHE A 1 -0.87 3.04 6.96
C PHE A 1 -0.80 4.55 6.76
N TYR A 2 0.25 5.22 7.25
CA TYR A 2 0.46 6.67 7.13
C TYR A 2 1.86 6.95 6.57
N GLY A 3 2.00 7.89 5.65
CA GLY A 3 3.25 8.14 4.91
C GLY A 3 4.46 8.36 5.81
N LYS A 4 4.35 9.25 6.80
CA LYS A 4 5.46 9.65 7.69
C LYS A 4 6.15 8.48 8.42
N GLU A 5 5.39 7.44 8.75
CA GLU A 5 5.85 6.25 9.48
C GLU A 5 5.62 4.96 8.67
N LEU A 6 5.51 5.11 7.35
CA LEU A 6 5.23 4.01 6.44
C LEU A 6 6.40 3.02 6.42
N VAL A 7 6.07 1.74 6.62
CA VAL A 7 6.98 0.63 6.34
C VAL A 7 6.37 -0.16 5.19
N ALA A 8 6.91 0.02 3.97
CA ALA A 8 6.34 -0.52 2.74
C ALA A 8 6.26 -2.05 2.74
N SER A 9 7.25 -2.74 3.31
CA SER A 9 7.24 -4.20 3.42
C SER A 9 6.03 -4.73 4.19
N GLN A 10 5.60 -4.06 5.26
CA GLN A 10 4.41 -4.43 6.03
C GLN A 10 3.12 -4.21 5.23
N VAL A 11 3.07 -3.14 4.42
CA VAL A 11 1.94 -2.88 3.51
C VAL A 11 1.82 -4.02 2.50
N VAL A 12 2.93 -4.38 1.86
CA VAL A 12 3.00 -5.41 0.82
C VAL A 12 2.64 -6.78 1.41
N GLU A 13 3.13 -7.11 2.60
CA GLU A 13 2.79 -8.35 3.30
C GLU A 13 1.28 -8.44 3.56
N GLN A 14 0.67 -7.36 4.06
CA GLN A 14 -0.79 -7.31 4.23
C GLN A 14 -1.53 -7.39 2.90
N ALA A 15 -1.04 -6.71 1.86
CA ALA A 15 -1.63 -6.71 0.53
C ALA A 15 -1.56 -8.08 -0.16
N LYS A 16 -0.58 -8.92 0.20
CA LYS A 16 -0.42 -10.31 -0.29
C LYS A 16 -1.19 -11.34 0.53
N THR A 17 -1.72 -10.96 1.69
CA THR A 17 -2.45 -11.88 2.55
C THR A 17 -3.92 -11.96 2.10
N PHE A 18 -4.30 -13.11 1.56
CA PHE A 18 -5.64 -13.35 1.01
C PHE A 18 -6.77 -13.07 2.02
N PRO A 19 -7.87 -12.43 1.59
CA PRO A 19 -9.05 -12.27 2.42
C PRO A 19 -9.73 -13.63 2.65
N VAL A 20 -10.14 -13.89 3.89
CA VAL A 20 -10.74 -15.19 4.29
C VAL A 20 -12.27 -15.18 4.15
N PHE A 21 -12.91 -14.02 4.29
CA PHE A 21 -14.38 -13.86 4.32
C PHE A 21 -14.91 -12.74 3.42
N ALA A 22 -14.10 -12.26 2.47
CA ALA A 22 -14.48 -11.18 1.56
C ALA A 22 -13.85 -11.41 0.18
N ASP A 23 -14.49 -10.91 -0.87
CA ASP A 23 -13.98 -11.05 -2.24
C ASP A 23 -12.69 -10.27 -2.48
N LYS A 24 -12.52 -9.16 -1.75
CA LYS A 24 -11.34 -8.29 -1.86
C LYS A 24 -10.86 -7.77 -0.50
N ARG A 25 -9.55 -7.55 -0.38
CA ARG A 25 -8.91 -6.89 0.75
C ARG A 25 -8.67 -5.42 0.44
N LEU A 26 -9.03 -4.52 1.36
CA LEU A 26 -8.72 -3.10 1.25
C LEU A 26 -7.49 -2.74 2.10
N VAL A 27 -6.48 -2.15 1.47
CA VAL A 27 -5.30 -1.60 2.15
C VAL A 27 -5.25 -0.11 1.90
N VAL A 28 -5.25 0.69 2.98
CA VAL A 28 -5.30 2.16 2.89
C VAL A 28 -3.99 2.79 3.36
N ILE A 29 -3.40 3.63 2.50
CA ILE A 29 -2.25 4.48 2.80
C ILE A 29 -2.70 5.94 2.78
N ARG A 30 -2.47 6.64 3.90
CA ARG A 30 -2.77 8.06 4.05
C ARG A 30 -1.52 8.93 3.98
N ASN A 31 -1.65 10.09 3.37
CA ASN A 31 -0.57 11.06 3.17
C ASN A 31 0.69 10.42 2.57
N ILE A 32 0.53 9.70 1.46
CA ILE A 32 1.66 8.96 0.85
C ILE A 32 2.82 9.86 0.42
N HIS A 33 2.58 11.16 0.20
CA HIS A 33 3.61 12.16 -0.09
C HIS A 33 4.60 12.40 1.07
N ASP A 34 4.23 12.07 2.31
CA ASP A 34 5.12 12.13 3.47
C ASP A 34 6.02 10.90 3.60
N ALA A 35 5.82 9.88 2.75
CA ALA A 35 6.64 8.67 2.78
C ALA A 35 8.05 8.94 2.25
N LYS A 36 9.02 8.23 2.82
CA LYS A 36 10.41 8.28 2.35
C LYS A 36 10.52 7.64 0.96
N ALA A 37 11.44 8.16 0.15
CA ALA A 37 11.64 7.71 -1.23
C ALA A 37 11.90 6.19 -1.33
N ASP A 38 12.73 5.63 -0.44
CA ASP A 38 13.02 4.19 -0.38
C ASP A 38 11.77 3.34 -0.14
N GLN A 39 10.80 3.85 0.63
CA GLN A 39 9.53 3.17 0.87
C GLN A 39 8.60 3.27 -0.35
N LEU A 40 8.66 4.38 -1.09
CA LEU A 40 7.91 4.54 -2.33
C LEU A 40 8.43 3.61 -3.43
N ASP A 41 9.75 3.43 -3.55
CA ASP A 41 10.36 2.51 -4.51
C ASP A 41 9.86 1.07 -4.30
N VAL A 42 9.82 0.60 -3.05
CA VAL A 42 9.29 -0.73 -2.71
C VAL A 42 7.80 -0.86 -3.03
N LEU A 43 7.01 0.20 -2.81
CA LEU A 43 5.60 0.20 -3.21
C LEU A 43 5.45 0.20 -4.73
N MET A 44 6.35 0.86 -5.46
CA MET A 44 6.35 0.90 -6.91
C MET A 44 6.52 -0.50 -7.50
N GLU A 45 7.46 -1.28 -6.97
CA GLU A 45 7.65 -2.69 -7.35
C GLU A 45 6.38 -3.54 -7.14
N TYR A 46 5.62 -3.28 -6.07
CA TYR A 46 4.34 -3.97 -5.84
C TYR A 46 3.25 -3.55 -6.84
N VAL A 47 3.19 -2.27 -7.22
CA VAL A 47 2.18 -1.74 -8.14
C VAL A 47 2.37 -2.27 -9.57
N GLU A 48 3.60 -2.66 -9.95
CA GLU A 48 3.85 -3.31 -11.25
C GLU A 48 3.19 -4.70 -11.36
N ALA A 49 3.08 -5.43 -10.25
CA ALA A 49 2.46 -6.76 -10.19
C ALA A 49 1.55 -6.90 -8.95
N PRO A 50 0.40 -6.20 -8.93
CA PRO A 50 -0.47 -6.18 -7.76
C PRO A 50 -1.25 -7.48 -7.62
N VAL A 51 -1.68 -7.77 -6.39
CA VAL A 51 -2.55 -8.92 -6.11
C VAL A 51 -3.99 -8.58 -6.52
N PRO A 52 -4.63 -9.35 -7.43
CA PRO A 52 -5.97 -9.04 -7.96
C PRO A 52 -7.07 -8.94 -6.89
N GLU A 53 -6.92 -9.72 -5.81
CA GLU A 53 -7.83 -9.77 -4.67
C GLU A 53 -7.59 -8.61 -3.69
N THR A 54 -6.66 -7.69 -3.97
CA THR A 54 -6.37 -6.54 -3.11
C THR A 54 -6.65 -5.22 -3.82
N VAL A 55 -7.32 -4.33 -3.10
CA VAL A 55 -7.53 -2.93 -3.46
C VAL A 55 -6.58 -2.09 -2.62
N LEU A 56 -5.60 -1.45 -3.27
CA LEU A 56 -4.71 -0.49 -2.63
C LEU A 56 -5.27 0.93 -2.82
N LEU A 57 -5.71 1.55 -1.73
CA LEU A 57 -6.19 2.93 -1.71
C LEU A 57 -5.10 3.86 -1.17
N VAL A 58 -4.66 4.80 -2.00
CA VAL A 58 -3.68 5.83 -1.61
C VAL A 58 -4.36 7.19 -1.55
N THR A 59 -4.00 7.99 -0.55
CA THR A 59 -4.40 9.39 -0.46
C THR A 59 -3.17 10.26 -0.29
N ALA A 60 -3.13 11.37 -1.01
CA ALA A 60 -2.10 12.40 -0.94
C ALA A 60 -2.77 13.77 -0.91
N GLU A 61 -2.14 14.74 -0.25
CA GLU A 61 -2.50 16.13 -0.46
C GLU A 61 -1.92 16.61 -1.78
N LYS A 62 -2.60 17.56 -2.40
CA LYS A 62 -2.14 18.16 -3.65
C LYS A 62 -0.90 19.00 -3.35
N ILE A 63 0.21 18.64 -3.98
CA ILE A 63 1.47 19.41 -3.99
C ILE A 63 1.40 20.46 -5.10
#